data_AF-A0A3L7R9Q2-F1
#
_entry.id   AF-A0A3L7R9Q2-F1
#
_cell.length_a   1.000
_cell.length_b   1.000
_cell.length_c   1.000
_cell.angle_alpha   90.00
_cell.angle_beta   90.00
_cell.angle_gamma   90.00
#
_symmetry.space_group_name_H-M   'P 1'
#
loop_
_entity.id
_entity.type
_entity.pdbx_description
1 polymer ?
#
loop_
_entity_poly.entity_id
_entity_poly.type
_entity_poly.pdbx_seq_one_letter_code
_entity_poly.pdbx_strand_id
1 'polypeptide(L)'
;SWVVDKPYRDRLFSNWLASRKGDLAATEWSRLETTLKLFDWTVCNIALEGDPKQVESLVVNPDMPPSDQAPIYRQLPWQTLMFARGDAWQRSRVFTQMCFAQGIDAVVLAVPSITGATENAAIRLWCIGIPIGNEIYLFEPHWGLPIPAAQGDGIATLAEAKADPTVLRRAKLPGRFDYPIEAKDLKELIALVDVEPFAAGRSMHVLELSLTGENRQRLSFDADAFEKRLLQIDPKLSIRLWNVPWMSHVYNLSVRTRLDDMSPFAMAYLERFGSYVTDTPISRARVLHFKGQLESTIEAPGALRMYMDCRIDEETIREMEYDSELQKSFGLMKRPTEPLENFQMRLRIMGNYLRQSKYDIVAFLAMANTDLGKPETAADWLSKRLLAVKGTDRWHAQAHYLLGRSLETTGDTSGAIEQYKFDATPQAAGNRIRIRRLEASSNPSAATEVDQ
;
A
#
# COMPACT_ATOMS: atom_id res chain seq x y z
N SER A 1 -2.56 -14.61 11.84
CA SER A 1 -1.89 -13.34 11.48
C SER A 1 -2.82 -12.25 11.97
N TRP A 2 -2.39 -11.38 12.89
CA TRP A 2 -3.33 -10.57 13.69
C TRP A 2 -4.30 -9.70 12.88
N VAL A 3 -3.97 -9.36 11.63
CA VAL A 3 -4.87 -8.64 10.71
C VAL A 3 -6.09 -9.49 10.34
N VAL A 4 -5.89 -10.77 10.01
CA VAL A 4 -6.97 -11.67 9.57
C VAL A 4 -7.84 -12.11 10.75
N ASP A 5 -7.26 -12.15 11.94
CA ASP A 5 -7.92 -12.54 13.19
C ASP A 5 -8.90 -11.46 13.69
N LYS A 6 -8.80 -10.22 13.17
CA LYS A 6 -9.71 -9.11 13.49
C LYS A 6 -10.93 -9.09 12.56
N PRO A 7 -12.07 -8.53 12.98
CA PRO A 7 -13.23 -8.32 12.11
C PRO A 7 -12.90 -7.41 10.92
N TYR A 8 -13.58 -7.60 9.80
CA TYR A 8 -13.49 -6.69 8.66
C TYR A 8 -14.05 -5.32 9.03
N ARG A 9 -13.33 -4.25 8.67
CA ARG A 9 -13.60 -2.89 9.16
C ARG A 9 -14.24 -1.97 8.13
N ASP A 10 -14.08 -2.23 6.83
CA ASP A 10 -14.69 -1.35 5.83
C ASP A 10 -16.20 -1.57 5.70
N ARG A 11 -16.94 -0.66 6.32
CA ARG A 11 -18.41 -0.62 6.32
C ARG A 11 -19.03 -0.59 4.93
N LEU A 12 -18.33 -0.10 3.90
CA LEU A 12 -18.88 -0.05 2.53
C LEU A 12 -19.23 -1.43 1.97
N PHE A 13 -18.48 -2.46 2.35
CA PHE A 13 -18.64 -3.80 1.81
C PHE A 13 -19.07 -4.83 2.86
N SER A 14 -19.18 -4.46 4.14
CA SER A 14 -19.52 -5.39 5.22
C SER A 14 -20.86 -6.09 5.01
N ASN A 15 -21.90 -5.34 4.63
CA ASN A 15 -23.24 -5.91 4.42
C ASN A 15 -23.25 -6.88 3.23
N TRP A 16 -22.57 -6.52 2.14
CA TRP A 16 -22.42 -7.39 0.97
C TRP A 16 -21.60 -8.64 1.29
N LEU A 17 -20.49 -8.51 2.01
CA LEU A 17 -19.67 -9.66 2.39
C LEU A 17 -20.46 -10.62 3.28
N ALA A 18 -21.28 -10.09 4.20
CA ALA A 18 -22.15 -10.89 5.04
C ALA A 18 -23.22 -11.65 4.23
N SER A 19 -23.81 -11.01 3.21
CA SER A 19 -24.81 -11.68 2.36
C SER A 19 -24.22 -12.84 1.55
N ARG A 20 -22.93 -12.76 1.16
CA ARG A 20 -22.23 -13.84 0.45
C ARG A 20 -21.94 -15.10 1.27
N LYS A 21 -22.19 -15.09 2.59
CA LYS A 21 -21.86 -16.22 3.48
C LYS A 21 -22.67 -17.49 3.17
N GLY A 22 -23.88 -17.33 2.63
CA GLY A 22 -24.72 -18.46 2.20
C GLY A 22 -24.45 -18.93 0.77
N ASP A 23 -23.91 -18.06 -0.08
CA ASP A 23 -23.74 -18.31 -1.51
C ASP A 23 -22.42 -19.02 -1.85
N LEU A 24 -21.39 -18.82 -1.03
CA LEU A 24 -20.04 -19.33 -1.25
C LEU A 24 -19.75 -20.53 -0.34
N ALA A 25 -18.88 -21.43 -0.80
CA ALA A 25 -18.33 -22.45 0.09
C ALA A 25 -17.59 -21.78 1.25
N ALA A 26 -17.60 -22.38 2.45
CA ALA A 26 -17.03 -21.77 3.65
C ALA A 26 -15.55 -21.34 3.47
N THR A 27 -14.77 -22.13 2.74
CA THR A 27 -13.37 -21.82 2.41
C THR A 27 -13.23 -20.65 1.44
N GLU A 28 -14.15 -20.51 0.48
CA GLU A 28 -14.17 -19.42 -0.49
C GLU A 28 -14.58 -18.11 0.18
N TRP A 29 -15.63 -18.16 1.01
CA TRP A 29 -16.06 -17.01 1.81
C TRP A 29 -14.94 -16.52 2.74
N SER A 30 -14.27 -17.44 3.45
CA SER A 30 -13.14 -17.10 4.33
C SER A 30 -11.97 -16.48 3.55
N ARG A 31 -11.67 -16.96 2.34
CA ARG A 31 -10.67 -16.35 1.46
C ARG A 31 -11.07 -14.96 1.00
N LEU A 32 -12.34 -14.75 0.67
CA LEU A 32 -12.86 -13.44 0.25
C LEU A 32 -12.80 -12.43 1.40
N GLU A 33 -13.25 -12.81 2.60
CA GLU A 33 -13.13 -11.99 3.81
C GLU A 33 -11.66 -11.65 4.10
N THR A 34 -10.77 -12.65 4.06
CA THR A 34 -9.34 -12.47 4.28
C THR A 34 -8.75 -11.48 3.28
N THR A 35 -9.07 -11.65 1.99
CA THR A 35 -8.62 -10.75 0.92
C THR A 35 -9.04 -9.31 1.19
N LEU A 36 -10.30 -9.09 1.57
CA LEU A 36 -10.81 -7.76 1.89
C LEU A 36 -10.11 -7.14 3.10
N LYS A 37 -9.88 -7.91 4.17
CA LYS A 37 -9.12 -7.45 5.35
C LYS A 37 -7.70 -7.03 4.98
N LEU A 38 -7.00 -7.84 4.19
CA LEU A 38 -5.62 -7.55 3.77
C LEU A 38 -5.56 -6.33 2.85
N PHE A 39 -6.52 -6.20 1.92
CA PHE A 39 -6.61 -5.04 1.03
C PHE A 39 -6.87 -3.74 1.81
N ASP A 40 -7.89 -3.72 2.66
CA ASP A 40 -8.23 -2.57 3.52
C ASP A 40 -7.05 -2.18 4.43
N TRP A 41 -6.40 -3.17 5.06
CA TRP A 41 -5.23 -2.93 5.90
C TRP A 41 -4.09 -2.30 5.09
N THR A 42 -3.82 -2.81 3.89
CA THR A 42 -2.78 -2.29 2.98
C THR A 42 -3.06 -0.84 2.59
N VAL A 43 -4.30 -0.52 2.22
CA VAL A 43 -4.73 0.85 1.85
C VAL A 43 -4.60 1.80 3.04
N CYS A 44 -4.92 1.35 4.25
CA CYS A 44 -4.81 2.17 5.45
C CYS A 44 -3.35 2.38 5.91
N ASN A 45 -2.46 1.43 5.64
CA ASN A 45 -1.09 1.44 6.15
C ASN A 45 -0.03 1.88 5.12
N ILE A 46 -0.40 2.10 3.86
CA ILE A 46 0.51 2.52 2.79
C ILE A 46 -0.11 3.69 2.03
N ALA A 47 0.47 4.88 2.20
CA ALA A 47 0.09 6.06 1.46
C ALA A 47 0.51 5.96 -0.01
N LEU A 48 -0.37 6.41 -0.90
CA LEU A 48 -0.03 6.56 -2.31
C LEU A 48 0.85 7.77 -2.55
N GLU A 49 1.90 7.58 -3.34
CA GLU A 49 2.74 8.62 -3.91
C GLU A 49 2.81 8.50 -5.43
N GLY A 50 3.14 9.59 -6.10
CA GLY A 50 3.32 9.63 -7.55
C GLY A 50 2.04 9.96 -8.31
N ASP A 51 2.21 10.41 -9.56
CA ASP A 51 1.11 10.63 -10.48
C ASP A 51 0.69 9.29 -11.12
N PRO A 52 -0.58 8.86 -11.01
CA PRO A 52 -1.08 7.67 -11.68
C PRO A 52 -0.71 7.60 -13.18
N LYS A 53 -0.63 8.75 -13.87
CA LYS A 53 -0.29 8.83 -15.30
C LYS A 53 1.18 8.51 -15.60
N GLN A 54 2.09 8.68 -14.64
CA GLN A 54 3.51 8.39 -14.83
C GLN A 54 3.81 6.90 -14.89
N VAL A 55 2.89 6.06 -14.39
CA VAL A 55 3.04 4.61 -14.39
C VAL A 55 2.89 4.02 -15.80
N GLU A 56 1.98 4.57 -16.61
CA GLU A 56 1.67 4.07 -17.95
C GLU A 56 2.82 4.28 -18.95
N SER A 57 3.70 5.26 -18.69
CA SER A 57 4.79 5.62 -19.61
C SER A 57 6.07 4.79 -19.45
N LEU A 58 6.18 3.94 -18.41
CA LEU A 58 7.46 3.34 -18.01
C LEU A 58 7.54 1.81 -18.12
N VAL A 59 6.51 1.19 -18.70
CA VAL A 59 6.51 -0.25 -19.06
C VAL A 59 7.19 -0.50 -20.42
N VAL A 60 8.00 0.45 -20.91
CA VAL A 60 8.44 0.52 -22.32
C VAL A 60 9.85 0.01 -22.59
N ASN A 61 10.65 -0.32 -21.57
CA ASN A 61 12.00 -0.85 -21.85
C ASN A 61 12.61 -1.65 -20.68
N PRO A 62 12.64 -2.99 -20.74
CA PRO A 62 13.33 -3.83 -19.75
C PRO A 62 14.86 -3.71 -19.81
N ASP A 63 15.43 -3.13 -20.88
CA ASP A 63 16.88 -2.98 -21.10
C ASP A 63 17.42 -1.60 -20.68
N MET A 64 16.59 -0.73 -20.09
CA MET A 64 17.07 0.55 -19.56
C MET A 64 17.72 0.35 -18.19
N PRO A 65 18.82 1.08 -17.87
CA PRO A 65 19.41 1.02 -16.55
C PRO A 65 18.35 1.36 -15.49
N PRO A 66 18.40 0.74 -14.30
CA PRO A 66 17.46 1.04 -13.23
C PRO A 66 17.44 2.55 -12.95
N SER A 67 16.27 3.17 -13.10
CA SER A 67 16.11 4.62 -12.94
C SER A 67 15.60 4.95 -11.54
N ASP A 68 16.20 5.96 -10.90
CA ASP A 68 15.76 6.48 -9.61
C ASP A 68 14.38 7.15 -9.67
N GLN A 69 13.91 7.46 -10.89
CA GLN A 69 12.59 8.02 -11.16
C GLN A 69 11.58 6.97 -11.64
N ALA A 70 11.95 5.68 -11.65
CA ALA A 70 11.06 4.64 -12.13
C ALA A 70 9.90 4.37 -11.14
N PRO A 71 8.65 4.38 -11.59
CA PRO A 71 7.52 3.89 -10.83
C PRO A 71 7.60 2.36 -10.77
N ILE A 72 6.80 1.78 -9.87
CA ILE A 72 6.56 0.35 -9.72
C ILE A 72 7.73 -0.40 -9.06
N TYR A 73 8.93 -0.40 -9.63
CA TYR A 73 10.02 -1.31 -9.21
C TYR A 73 11.07 -0.68 -8.26
N ARG A 74 10.95 0.60 -7.90
CA ARG A 74 11.93 1.29 -7.03
C ARG A 74 11.96 0.79 -5.57
N GLN A 75 11.05 -0.12 -5.17
CA GLN A 75 10.96 -0.65 -3.82
C GLN A 75 10.57 -2.14 -3.85
N LEU A 76 11.17 -2.91 -2.94
CA LEU A 76 10.70 -4.25 -2.57
C LEU A 76 9.46 -4.15 -1.67
N PRO A 77 8.59 -5.18 -1.61
CA PRO A 77 7.40 -5.15 -0.76
C PRO A 77 7.70 -4.82 0.71
N TRP A 78 8.79 -5.34 1.27
CA TRP A 78 9.18 -5.02 2.65
C TRP A 78 9.59 -3.54 2.82
N GLN A 79 10.18 -2.92 1.80
CA GLN A 79 10.52 -1.49 1.83
C GLN A 79 9.25 -0.65 1.80
N THR A 80 8.32 -0.93 0.90
CA THR A 80 7.03 -0.24 0.84
C THR A 80 6.26 -0.36 2.15
N LEU A 81 6.29 -1.55 2.76
CA LEU A 81 5.73 -1.80 4.09
C LEU A 81 6.42 -0.95 5.18
N MET A 82 7.75 -0.95 5.23
CA MET A 82 8.53 -0.18 6.21
C MET A 82 8.34 1.33 6.07
N PHE A 83 8.40 1.84 4.84
CA PHE A 83 8.26 3.26 4.50
C PHE A 83 6.81 3.75 4.61
N ALA A 84 5.86 2.81 4.61
CA ALA A 84 4.42 3.06 4.60
C ALA A 84 3.96 3.96 3.45
N ARG A 85 4.71 3.97 2.34
CA ARG A 85 4.49 4.83 1.17
C ARG A 85 5.01 4.17 -0.09
N GLY A 86 4.27 4.28 -1.18
CA GLY A 86 4.65 3.77 -2.49
C GLY A 86 3.66 4.21 -3.55
N ASP A 87 3.97 3.96 -4.83
CA ASP A 87 2.94 4.08 -5.87
C ASP A 87 1.89 2.95 -5.75
N ALA A 88 0.85 3.01 -6.59
CA ALA A 88 -0.26 2.06 -6.53
C ALA A 88 0.19 0.60 -6.73
N TRP A 89 1.21 0.36 -7.55
CA TRP A 89 1.68 -0.99 -7.83
C TRP A 89 2.65 -1.51 -6.77
N GLN A 90 3.45 -0.63 -6.18
CA GLN A 90 4.22 -0.94 -4.97
C GLN A 90 3.31 -1.34 -3.82
N ARG A 91 2.25 -0.56 -3.60
CA ARG A 91 1.20 -0.87 -2.62
C ARG A 91 0.50 -2.20 -2.95
N SER A 92 0.17 -2.41 -4.22
CA SER A 92 -0.43 -3.67 -4.69
C SER A 92 0.44 -4.88 -4.40
N ARG A 93 1.77 -4.75 -4.61
CA ARG A 93 2.70 -5.84 -4.33
C ARG A 93 2.77 -6.20 -2.85
N VAL A 94 2.60 -5.23 -1.94
CA VAL A 94 2.43 -5.59 -0.53
C VAL A 94 1.14 -6.41 -0.32
N PHE A 95 0.02 -5.97 -0.91
CA PHE A 95 -1.25 -6.68 -0.83
C PHE A 95 -1.18 -8.11 -1.39
N THR A 96 -0.64 -8.31 -2.59
CA THR A 96 -0.49 -9.64 -3.22
C THR A 96 0.43 -10.55 -2.42
N GLN A 97 1.53 -10.04 -1.87
CA GLN A 97 2.43 -10.82 -1.02
C GLN A 97 1.80 -11.18 0.34
N MET A 98 0.96 -10.31 0.90
CA MET A 98 0.16 -10.64 2.09
C MET A 98 -0.87 -11.74 1.79
N CYS A 99 -1.54 -11.67 0.65
CA CYS A 99 -2.43 -12.75 0.17
C CYS A 99 -1.66 -14.06 -0.01
N PHE A 100 -0.49 -14.01 -0.66
CA PHE A 100 0.38 -15.18 -0.86
C PHE A 100 0.72 -15.85 0.47
N ALA A 101 1.10 -15.06 1.49
CA ALA A 101 1.41 -15.57 2.83
C ALA A 101 0.20 -16.22 3.53
N GLN A 102 -1.04 -15.89 3.13
CA GLN A 102 -2.27 -16.54 3.59
C GLN A 102 -2.76 -17.68 2.67
N GLY A 103 -1.96 -18.10 1.69
CA GLY A 103 -2.35 -19.14 0.73
C GLY A 103 -3.40 -18.70 -0.28
N ILE A 104 -3.49 -17.39 -0.54
CA ILE A 104 -4.37 -16.79 -1.54
C ILE A 104 -3.51 -16.29 -2.68
N ASP A 105 -3.69 -16.87 -3.86
CA ASP A 105 -3.00 -16.42 -5.06
C ASP A 105 -3.64 -15.15 -5.63
N ALA A 106 -2.84 -14.35 -6.32
CA ALA A 106 -3.27 -13.09 -6.92
C ALA A 106 -2.57 -12.89 -8.28
N VAL A 107 -3.20 -12.12 -9.15
CA VAL A 107 -2.62 -11.67 -10.42
C VAL A 107 -2.80 -10.17 -10.60
N VAL A 108 -1.86 -9.53 -11.27
CA VAL A 108 -2.10 -8.21 -11.86
C VAL A 108 -2.73 -8.43 -13.22
N LEU A 109 -3.94 -7.91 -13.43
CA LEU A 109 -4.57 -7.89 -14.74
C LEU A 109 -4.05 -6.68 -15.53
N ALA A 110 -3.76 -6.92 -16.81
CA ALA A 110 -3.28 -5.90 -17.73
C ALA A 110 -3.89 -6.09 -19.11
N VAL A 111 -3.91 -5.02 -19.90
CA VAL A 111 -4.32 -5.03 -21.30
C VAL A 111 -3.12 -4.69 -22.20
N PRO A 112 -3.14 -5.09 -23.48
CA PRO A 112 -2.12 -4.69 -24.45
C PRO A 112 -1.94 -3.17 -24.55
N SER A 113 -0.75 -2.75 -25.00
CA SER A 113 -0.48 -1.34 -25.31
C SER A 113 -1.48 -0.79 -26.32
N ILE A 114 -1.82 0.48 -26.18
CA ILE A 114 -2.50 1.25 -27.24
C ILE A 114 -1.57 1.42 -28.46
N THR A 115 -0.24 1.37 -28.27
CA THR A 115 0.75 1.57 -29.35
C THR A 115 1.04 0.32 -30.18
N GLY A 116 0.44 -0.84 -29.86
CA GLY A 116 0.60 -2.08 -30.61
C GLY A 116 1.98 -2.76 -30.48
N ALA A 117 2.83 -2.33 -29.54
CA ALA A 117 4.11 -2.99 -29.28
C ALA A 117 3.89 -4.40 -28.68
N THR A 118 4.50 -5.41 -29.31
CA THR A 118 4.22 -6.84 -29.05
C THR A 118 5.23 -7.53 -28.12
N GLU A 119 6.36 -6.90 -27.82
CA GLU A 119 7.41 -7.47 -26.96
C GLU A 119 7.70 -6.55 -25.76
N ASN A 120 7.50 -7.05 -24.53
CA ASN A 120 7.94 -6.52 -23.22
C ASN A 120 7.84 -5.00 -22.93
N ALA A 121 7.24 -4.20 -23.80
CA ALA A 121 7.47 -2.75 -23.87
C ALA A 121 6.20 -1.90 -23.98
N ALA A 122 5.03 -2.41 -23.62
CA ALA A 122 3.93 -1.59 -23.06
C ALA A 122 2.73 -2.49 -22.79
N ILE A 123 2.57 -2.94 -21.56
CA ILE A 123 1.28 -3.42 -21.09
C ILE A 123 0.70 -2.32 -20.21
N ARG A 124 -0.61 -2.07 -20.34
CA ARG A 124 -1.30 -1.15 -19.44
C ARG A 124 -1.82 -1.96 -18.27
N LEU A 125 -1.18 -1.80 -17.11
CA LEU A 125 -1.62 -2.42 -15.88
C LEU A 125 -3.01 -1.87 -15.53
N TRP A 126 -3.92 -2.76 -15.13
CA TRP A 126 -5.30 -2.40 -14.83
C TRP A 126 -5.58 -2.50 -13.33
N CYS A 127 -5.77 -3.71 -12.82
CA CYS A 127 -6.17 -3.95 -11.43
C CYS A 127 -5.61 -5.28 -10.90
N ILE A 128 -5.87 -5.59 -9.63
CA ILE A 128 -5.52 -6.88 -9.03
C ILE A 128 -6.72 -7.83 -9.11
N GLY A 129 -6.50 -9.01 -9.68
CA GLY A 129 -7.46 -10.10 -9.73
C GLY A 129 -7.15 -11.16 -8.66
N ILE A 130 -8.17 -11.53 -7.88
CA ILE A 130 -8.07 -12.57 -6.85
C ILE A 130 -8.99 -13.74 -7.20
N PRO A 131 -8.45 -14.88 -7.68
CA PRO A 131 -9.24 -16.05 -8.01
C PRO A 131 -9.77 -16.74 -6.74
N ILE A 132 -11.08 -16.82 -6.61
CA ILE A 132 -11.80 -17.50 -5.51
C ILE A 132 -12.95 -18.28 -6.12
N GLY A 133 -12.99 -19.59 -5.87
CA GLY A 133 -13.89 -20.50 -6.60
C GLY A 133 -13.65 -20.40 -8.10
N ASN A 134 -14.74 -20.21 -8.85
CA ASN A 134 -14.74 -20.05 -10.31
C ASN A 134 -14.78 -18.57 -10.76
N GLU A 135 -14.49 -17.63 -9.87
CA GLU A 135 -14.54 -16.20 -10.15
C GLU A 135 -13.18 -15.54 -9.90
N ILE A 136 -12.92 -14.42 -10.57
CA ILE A 136 -11.78 -13.54 -10.29
C ILE A 136 -12.34 -12.21 -9.78
N TYR A 137 -12.18 -11.91 -8.49
CA TYR A 137 -12.62 -10.66 -7.88
C TYR A 137 -11.63 -9.53 -8.15
N LEU A 138 -12.14 -8.32 -8.42
CA LEU A 138 -11.34 -7.20 -8.93
C LEU A 138 -11.08 -6.12 -7.86
N PHE A 139 -9.82 -5.74 -7.69
CA PHE A 139 -9.35 -4.74 -6.73
C PHE A 139 -8.55 -3.64 -7.42
N GLU A 140 -8.97 -2.39 -7.30
CA GLU A 140 -8.33 -1.24 -7.96
C GLU A 140 -7.35 -0.53 -7.03
N PRO A 141 -6.04 -0.73 -7.23
CA PRO A 141 -5.05 -0.21 -6.31
C PRO A 141 -4.86 1.30 -6.40
N HIS A 142 -5.24 1.98 -7.48
CA HIS A 142 -5.20 3.45 -7.50
C HIS A 142 -6.32 4.07 -6.67
N TRP A 143 -7.45 3.37 -6.56
CA TRP A 143 -8.60 3.85 -5.78
C TRP A 143 -8.50 3.49 -4.31
N GLY A 144 -7.73 2.46 -3.97
CA GLY A 144 -7.78 1.87 -2.64
C GLY A 144 -9.15 1.28 -2.33
N LEU A 145 -9.86 0.79 -3.36
CA LEU A 145 -11.16 0.15 -3.26
C LEU A 145 -11.24 -1.07 -4.18
N PRO A 146 -12.00 -2.11 -3.82
CA PRO A 146 -12.50 -3.07 -4.78
C PRO A 146 -13.25 -2.39 -5.93
N ILE A 147 -13.21 -2.95 -7.14
CA ILE A 147 -14.03 -2.43 -8.25
C ILE A 147 -15.50 -2.72 -7.90
N PRO A 148 -16.39 -1.71 -7.86
CA PRO A 148 -17.80 -1.94 -7.58
C PRO A 148 -18.48 -2.80 -8.65
N ALA A 149 -19.38 -3.68 -8.23
CA ALA A 149 -20.24 -4.45 -9.13
C ALA A 149 -21.18 -3.54 -9.96
N ALA A 150 -21.81 -4.08 -11.01
CA ALA A 150 -22.66 -3.34 -11.95
C ALA A 150 -23.84 -2.65 -11.25
N GLN A 151 -24.42 -3.31 -10.24
CA GLN A 151 -25.52 -2.79 -9.43
C GLN A 151 -25.05 -1.81 -8.34
N GLY A 152 -23.74 -1.56 -8.22
CA GLY A 152 -23.14 -0.72 -7.20
C GLY A 152 -22.91 -1.42 -5.86
N ASP A 153 -23.62 -2.51 -5.57
CA ASP A 153 -23.47 -3.30 -4.35
C ASP A 153 -22.39 -4.37 -4.48
N GLY A 154 -21.39 -4.32 -3.60
CA GLY A 154 -20.32 -5.31 -3.57
C GLY A 154 -19.19 -5.11 -4.57
N ILE A 155 -18.51 -6.22 -4.88
CA ILE A 155 -17.28 -6.28 -5.65
C ILE A 155 -17.55 -6.98 -6.98
N ALA A 156 -17.10 -6.35 -8.07
CA ALA A 156 -17.18 -6.91 -9.42
C ALA A 156 -16.25 -8.12 -9.57
N THR A 157 -16.71 -9.10 -10.36
CA THR A 157 -15.84 -10.16 -10.88
C THR A 157 -15.39 -9.85 -12.30
N LEU A 158 -14.34 -10.54 -12.77
CA LEU A 158 -13.87 -10.43 -14.15
C LEU A 158 -14.95 -10.80 -15.15
N ALA A 159 -15.72 -11.86 -14.85
CA ALA A 159 -16.83 -12.29 -15.70
C ALA A 159 -17.90 -11.20 -15.82
N GLU A 160 -18.26 -10.56 -14.70
CA GLU A 160 -19.20 -9.44 -14.67
C GLU A 160 -18.68 -8.24 -15.47
N ALA A 161 -17.42 -7.84 -15.27
CA ALA A 161 -16.81 -6.72 -15.99
C ALA A 161 -16.76 -6.94 -17.52
N LYS A 162 -16.59 -8.18 -17.97
CA LYS A 162 -16.63 -8.56 -19.38
C LYS A 162 -18.05 -8.56 -19.97
N ALA A 163 -19.04 -8.95 -19.17
CA ALA A 163 -20.42 -9.06 -19.61
C ALA A 163 -21.17 -7.72 -19.58
N ASP A 164 -20.85 -6.85 -18.62
CA ASP A 164 -21.57 -5.60 -18.38
C ASP A 164 -20.64 -4.37 -18.41
N PRO A 165 -20.71 -3.54 -19.48
CA PRO A 165 -19.93 -2.31 -19.59
C PRO A 165 -20.18 -1.29 -18.46
N THR A 166 -21.31 -1.39 -17.74
CA THR A 166 -21.64 -0.46 -16.66
C THR A 166 -20.67 -0.58 -15.47
N VAL A 167 -20.06 -1.75 -15.25
CA VAL A 167 -19.02 -1.97 -14.23
C VAL A 167 -17.89 -0.94 -14.41
N LEU A 168 -17.33 -0.85 -15.63
CA LEU A 168 -16.25 0.09 -15.93
C LEU A 168 -16.76 1.51 -16.20
N ARG A 169 -18.06 1.71 -16.49
CA ARG A 169 -18.62 3.06 -16.63
C ARG A 169 -18.76 3.76 -15.28
N ARG A 170 -19.17 3.03 -14.23
CA ARG A 170 -19.24 3.56 -12.85
C ARG A 170 -17.86 3.95 -12.30
N ALA A 171 -16.80 3.40 -12.88
CA ALA A 171 -15.41 3.78 -12.64
C ALA A 171 -15.04 5.17 -13.20
N LYS A 172 -15.78 5.67 -14.19
CA LYS A 172 -15.53 6.96 -14.85
C LYS A 172 -16.18 8.09 -14.06
N LEU A 173 -15.47 9.22 -13.92
CA LEU A 173 -15.99 10.46 -13.34
C LEU A 173 -15.89 11.56 -14.40
N PRO A 174 -16.93 11.77 -15.23
CA PRO A 174 -16.89 12.74 -16.33
C PRO A 174 -16.39 14.13 -15.89
N GLY A 175 -15.43 14.68 -16.65
CA GLY A 175 -14.84 15.99 -16.37
C GLY A 175 -13.89 16.05 -15.16
N ARG A 176 -13.63 14.91 -14.50
CA ARG A 176 -12.76 14.81 -13.32
C ARG A 176 -11.69 13.73 -13.48
N PHE A 177 -12.08 12.53 -13.89
CA PHE A 177 -11.21 11.37 -14.02
C PHE A 177 -11.72 10.41 -15.10
N ASP A 178 -10.88 10.17 -16.09
CA ASP A 178 -11.12 9.17 -17.12
C ASP A 178 -10.51 7.84 -16.68
N TYR A 179 -11.34 6.81 -16.53
CA TYR A 179 -10.85 5.48 -16.23
C TYR A 179 -10.13 4.91 -17.47
N PRO A 180 -8.88 4.40 -17.32
CA PRO A 180 -8.03 4.10 -18.47
C PRO A 180 -8.44 2.82 -19.24
N ILE A 181 -9.38 2.04 -18.70
CA ILE A 181 -9.83 0.76 -19.26
C ILE A 181 -11.29 0.82 -19.65
N GLU A 182 -11.60 0.34 -20.85
CA GLU A 182 -12.96 0.22 -21.37
C GLU A 182 -13.36 -1.24 -21.59
N ALA A 183 -14.67 -1.51 -21.70
CA ALA A 183 -15.18 -2.88 -21.84
C ALA A 183 -14.61 -3.59 -23.08
N LYS A 184 -14.33 -2.83 -24.15
CA LYS A 184 -13.69 -3.35 -25.36
C LYS A 184 -12.26 -3.85 -25.14
N ASP A 185 -11.55 -3.29 -24.16
CA ASP A 185 -10.16 -3.64 -23.84
C ASP A 185 -10.08 -5.00 -23.13
N LEU A 186 -11.18 -5.47 -22.50
CA LEU A 186 -11.23 -6.73 -21.76
C LEU A 186 -11.25 -7.98 -22.64
N LYS A 187 -11.24 -7.83 -23.97
CA LYS A 187 -11.19 -8.94 -24.93
C LYS A 187 -9.86 -9.68 -24.89
N GLU A 188 -8.78 -8.94 -24.68
CA GLU A 188 -7.41 -9.46 -24.62
C GLU A 188 -6.81 -9.05 -23.27
N LEU A 189 -6.84 -9.99 -22.33
CA LEU A 189 -6.32 -9.76 -20.99
C LEU A 189 -5.08 -10.59 -20.74
N ILE A 190 -4.13 -9.94 -20.09
CA ILE A 190 -2.88 -10.54 -19.64
C ILE A 190 -2.95 -10.64 -18.11
N ALA A 191 -2.84 -11.86 -17.60
CA ALA A 191 -2.69 -12.11 -16.18
C ALA A 191 -1.20 -12.21 -15.85
N LEU A 192 -0.66 -11.18 -15.18
CA LEU A 192 0.71 -11.12 -14.74
C LEU A 192 0.80 -11.68 -13.32
N VAL A 193 1.56 -12.77 -13.17
CA VAL A 193 1.74 -13.42 -11.87
C VAL A 193 2.85 -12.70 -11.09
N ASP A 194 2.50 -12.11 -9.95
CA ASP A 194 3.44 -11.45 -9.03
C ASP A 194 4.14 -12.49 -8.15
N VAL A 195 5.29 -12.97 -8.60
CA VAL A 195 6.08 -13.98 -7.89
C VAL A 195 7.46 -13.43 -7.59
N GLU A 196 7.85 -13.46 -6.32
CA GLU A 196 9.22 -13.16 -5.93
C GLU A 196 10.19 -14.19 -6.54
N PRO A 197 11.35 -13.77 -7.11
CA PRO A 197 12.23 -14.69 -7.84
C PRO A 197 12.63 -15.95 -7.07
N PHE A 198 12.82 -15.83 -5.75
CA PHE A 198 13.16 -16.95 -4.89
C PHE A 198 11.98 -17.93 -4.67
N ALA A 199 10.73 -17.46 -4.68
CA ALA A 199 9.55 -18.29 -4.43
C ALA A 199 9.26 -19.26 -5.59
N ALA A 200 9.72 -18.96 -6.80
CA ALA A 200 9.68 -19.87 -7.94
C ALA A 200 10.77 -20.97 -7.87
N GLY A 201 11.72 -20.86 -6.94
CA GLY A 201 12.85 -21.79 -6.82
C GLY A 201 12.52 -23.06 -6.05
N ARG A 202 13.07 -24.21 -6.50
CA ARG A 202 12.92 -25.52 -5.83
C ARG A 202 13.38 -25.49 -4.36
N SER A 203 14.40 -24.71 -4.03
CA SER A 203 14.90 -24.61 -2.66
C SER A 203 13.85 -24.06 -1.68
N MET A 204 13.03 -23.09 -2.11
CA MET A 204 11.96 -22.56 -1.27
C MET A 204 10.83 -23.56 -1.09
N HIS A 205 10.55 -24.40 -2.10
CA HIS A 205 9.59 -25.49 -1.98
C HIS A 205 10.04 -26.54 -0.96
N VAL A 206 11.31 -26.95 -1.00
CA VAL A 206 11.87 -27.88 -0.02
C VAL A 206 11.86 -27.29 1.39
N LEU A 207 12.22 -26.01 1.53
CA LEU A 207 12.16 -25.31 2.82
C LEU A 207 10.71 -25.25 3.34
N GLU A 208 9.74 -24.89 2.52
CA GLU A 208 8.32 -24.87 2.89
C GLU A 208 7.85 -26.20 3.46
N LEU A 209 8.20 -27.32 2.80
CA LEU A 209 7.84 -28.67 3.25
C LEU A 209 8.47 -29.05 4.60
N SER A 210 9.61 -28.44 4.95
CA SER A 210 10.29 -28.68 6.23
C SER A 210 9.72 -27.86 7.39
N LEU A 211 8.92 -26.81 7.10
CA LEU A 211 8.33 -25.95 8.12
C LEU A 211 7.05 -26.58 8.70
N THR A 212 7.06 -26.82 10.02
CA THR A 212 5.95 -27.46 10.75
C THR A 212 5.39 -26.58 11.86
N GLY A 213 4.15 -26.87 12.30
CA GLY A 213 3.53 -26.19 13.44
C GLY A 213 3.34 -24.69 13.20
N GLU A 214 3.68 -23.88 14.20
CA GLU A 214 3.57 -22.41 14.16
C GLU A 214 4.54 -21.75 13.17
N ASN A 215 5.61 -22.46 12.76
CA ASN A 215 6.57 -21.97 11.78
C ASN A 215 6.13 -22.24 10.33
N ARG A 216 4.99 -22.91 10.12
CA ARG A 216 4.49 -23.21 8.78
C ARG A 216 4.15 -21.90 8.06
N GLN A 217 4.91 -21.61 7.01
CA GLN A 217 4.70 -20.45 6.16
C GLN A 217 4.80 -20.88 4.70
N ARG A 218 3.93 -20.33 3.85
CA ARG A 218 4.05 -20.51 2.40
C ARG A 218 5.25 -19.72 1.90
N LEU A 219 6.16 -20.39 1.20
CA LEU A 219 7.42 -19.85 0.70
C LEU A 219 7.61 -20.09 -0.80
N SER A 220 6.88 -21.05 -1.37
CA SER A 220 6.98 -21.48 -2.75
C SER A 220 5.70 -21.22 -3.55
N PHE A 221 5.88 -21.06 -4.86
CA PHE A 221 4.81 -20.81 -5.80
C PHE A 221 4.84 -21.83 -6.94
N ASP A 222 3.73 -22.54 -7.14
CA ASP A 222 3.55 -23.46 -8.26
C ASP A 222 2.86 -22.71 -9.42
N ALA A 223 3.69 -22.22 -10.35
CA ALA A 223 3.22 -21.43 -11.49
C ALA A 223 2.35 -22.25 -12.45
N ASP A 224 2.70 -23.51 -12.69
CA ASP A 224 1.98 -24.38 -13.63
C ASP A 224 0.58 -24.73 -13.10
N ALA A 225 0.47 -25.05 -11.80
CA ALA A 225 -0.82 -25.31 -11.18
C ALA A 225 -1.69 -24.05 -11.16
N PHE A 226 -1.09 -22.89 -10.91
CA PHE A 226 -1.82 -21.63 -10.91
C PHE A 226 -2.28 -21.21 -12.31
N GLU A 227 -1.44 -21.39 -13.33
CA GLU A 227 -1.80 -21.16 -14.72
C GLU A 227 -3.01 -22.00 -15.13
N LYS A 228 -2.96 -23.31 -14.86
CA LYS A 228 -4.08 -24.24 -15.12
C LYS A 228 -5.36 -23.78 -14.45
N ARG A 229 -5.27 -23.32 -13.19
CA ARG A 229 -6.41 -22.81 -12.43
C ARG A 229 -7.00 -21.56 -13.07
N LEU A 230 -6.17 -20.60 -13.49
CA LEU A 230 -6.64 -19.38 -14.16
C LEU A 230 -7.31 -19.68 -15.50
N LEU A 231 -6.75 -20.59 -16.30
CA LEU A 231 -7.33 -21.01 -17.59
C LEU A 231 -8.65 -21.80 -17.43
N GLN A 232 -8.85 -22.47 -16.29
CA GLN A 232 -10.14 -23.08 -15.96
C GLN A 232 -11.22 -22.03 -15.69
N ILE A 233 -10.86 -20.91 -15.05
CA ILE A 233 -11.78 -19.81 -14.77
C ILE A 233 -12.06 -19.02 -16.07
N ASP A 234 -11.01 -18.70 -16.82
CA ASP A 234 -11.11 -17.95 -18.07
C ASP A 234 -10.08 -18.44 -19.11
N PRO A 235 -10.52 -19.28 -20.09
CA PRO A 235 -9.65 -19.85 -21.10
C PRO A 235 -8.99 -18.84 -22.05
N LYS A 236 -9.40 -17.57 -22.03
CA LYS A 236 -8.88 -16.52 -22.92
C LYS A 236 -7.76 -15.69 -22.29
N LEU A 237 -7.40 -15.94 -21.03
CA LEU A 237 -6.32 -15.21 -20.37
C LEU A 237 -4.96 -15.60 -20.95
N SER A 238 -4.16 -14.60 -21.32
CA SER A 238 -2.72 -14.78 -21.54
C SER A 238 -2.01 -14.70 -20.20
N ILE A 239 -1.40 -15.77 -19.72
CA ILE A 239 -0.74 -15.81 -18.41
C ILE A 239 0.78 -15.65 -18.58
N ARG A 240 1.40 -14.77 -17.78
CA ARG A 240 2.84 -14.48 -17.83
C ARG A 240 3.38 -14.19 -16.44
N LEU A 241 4.66 -14.46 -16.21
CA LEU A 241 5.33 -13.92 -15.01
C LEU A 241 5.47 -12.41 -15.14
N TRP A 242 5.20 -11.70 -14.05
CA TRP A 242 5.49 -10.27 -14.00
C TRP A 242 6.99 -10.05 -13.80
N ASN A 243 7.61 -9.19 -14.62
CA ASN A 243 9.04 -8.88 -14.52
C ASN A 243 9.38 -7.91 -13.38
N VAL A 244 8.40 -7.18 -12.85
CA VAL A 244 8.59 -6.15 -11.82
C VAL A 244 9.24 -6.66 -10.53
N PRO A 245 8.88 -7.84 -9.98
CA PRO A 245 9.59 -8.40 -8.83
C PRO A 245 11.08 -8.53 -9.07
N TRP A 246 11.48 -9.11 -10.21
CA TRP A 246 12.88 -9.21 -10.61
C TRP A 246 13.55 -7.84 -10.75
N MET A 247 12.92 -6.90 -11.47
CA MET A 247 13.44 -5.55 -11.64
C MET A 247 13.63 -4.82 -10.31
N SER A 248 12.76 -5.09 -9.32
CA SER A 248 12.87 -4.47 -7.99
C SER A 248 14.09 -4.96 -7.22
N HIS A 249 14.46 -6.23 -7.38
CA HIS A 249 15.72 -6.77 -6.84
C HIS A 249 16.94 -6.18 -7.55
N VAL A 250 16.92 -6.11 -8.88
CA VAL A 250 18.01 -5.52 -9.68
C VAL A 250 18.23 -4.06 -9.29
N TYR A 251 17.16 -3.26 -9.20
CA TYR A 251 17.24 -1.88 -8.72
C TYR A 251 17.81 -1.81 -7.30
N ASN A 252 17.37 -2.66 -6.37
CA ASN A 252 17.87 -2.62 -5.00
C ASN A 252 19.34 -3.03 -4.86
N LEU A 253 19.84 -3.92 -5.72
CA LEU A 253 21.28 -4.21 -5.80
C LEU A 253 22.08 -3.00 -6.29
N SER A 254 21.55 -2.25 -7.26
CA SER A 254 22.19 -1.00 -7.72
C SER A 254 22.16 0.08 -6.65
N VAL A 255 21.09 0.18 -5.86
CA VAL A 255 21.03 1.09 -4.70
C VAL A 255 22.11 0.72 -3.69
N ARG A 256 22.22 -0.55 -3.28
CA ARG A 256 23.23 -0.99 -2.30
C ARG A 256 24.64 -0.63 -2.73
N THR A 257 24.99 -0.91 -3.99
CA THR A 257 26.31 -0.58 -4.55
C THR A 257 26.60 0.94 -4.51
N ARG A 258 25.57 1.78 -4.70
CA ARG A 258 25.69 3.24 -4.67
C ARG A 258 25.67 3.85 -3.26
N LEU A 259 25.21 3.10 -2.26
CA LEU A 259 25.22 3.52 -0.85
C LEU A 259 26.60 3.38 -0.21
N ASP A 260 27.50 2.60 -0.80
CA ASP A 260 28.87 2.43 -0.32
C ASP A 260 29.71 3.70 -0.53
N ASP A 261 29.33 4.53 -1.50
CA ASP A 261 29.92 5.85 -1.71
C ASP A 261 29.07 6.92 -1.00
N MET A 262 29.70 7.84 -0.25
CA MET A 262 29.04 9.03 0.34
C MET A 262 28.62 10.07 -0.73
N SER A 263 28.04 9.58 -1.82
CA SER A 263 27.57 10.31 -2.98
C SER A 263 26.33 11.16 -2.63
N PRO A 264 26.01 12.19 -3.44
CA PRO A 264 24.76 12.93 -3.29
C PRO A 264 23.52 12.03 -3.30
N PHE A 265 23.54 10.94 -4.08
CA PHE A 265 22.50 9.93 -4.08
C PHE A 265 22.37 9.24 -2.72
N ALA A 266 23.48 8.77 -2.15
CA ALA A 266 23.46 8.06 -0.86
C ALA A 266 22.96 8.96 0.27
N MET A 267 23.38 10.22 0.29
CA MET A 267 22.90 11.20 1.26
C MET A 267 21.39 11.44 1.13
N ALA A 268 20.88 11.64 -0.09
CA ALA A 268 19.45 11.82 -0.34
C ALA A 268 18.63 10.56 0.00
N TYR A 269 19.17 9.37 -0.29
CA TYR A 269 18.52 8.10 0.05
C TYR A 269 18.43 7.90 1.56
N LEU A 270 19.52 8.13 2.30
CA LEU A 270 19.56 8.00 3.76
C LEU A 270 18.71 9.09 4.44
N GLU A 271 18.68 10.30 3.92
CA GLU A 271 17.77 11.35 4.41
C GLU A 271 16.31 10.91 4.30
N ARG A 272 15.93 10.26 3.19
CA ARG A 272 14.55 9.84 2.94
C ARG A 272 14.16 8.54 3.65
N PHE A 273 15.07 7.57 3.71
CA PHE A 273 14.76 6.20 4.09
C PHE A 273 15.63 5.63 5.22
N GLY A 274 16.67 6.33 5.64
CA GLY A 274 17.66 5.86 6.62
C GLY A 274 17.04 5.34 7.91
N SER A 275 16.00 6.03 8.40
CA SER A 275 15.25 5.64 9.60
C SER A 275 14.63 4.25 9.52
N TYR A 276 14.38 3.75 8.32
CA TYR A 276 13.63 2.52 8.06
C TYR A 276 14.51 1.36 7.61
N VAL A 277 15.60 1.65 6.91
CA VAL A 277 16.48 0.62 6.33
C VAL A 277 17.65 0.26 7.25
N THR A 278 17.83 0.99 8.35
CA THR A 278 18.83 0.72 9.38
C THR A 278 18.17 0.31 10.69
N ASP A 279 18.92 -0.34 11.58
CA ASP A 279 18.42 -0.77 12.89
C ASP A 279 18.26 0.41 13.85
N THR A 280 17.16 1.13 13.70
CA THR A 280 16.78 2.28 14.55
C THR A 280 15.59 1.93 15.45
N PRO A 281 15.39 2.68 16.56
CA PRO A 281 14.19 2.53 17.39
C PRO A 281 12.86 2.62 16.62
N ILE A 282 12.75 3.52 15.63
CA ILE A 282 11.54 3.64 14.79
C ILE A 282 11.36 2.43 13.87
N SER A 283 12.44 1.88 13.28
CA SER A 283 12.37 0.65 12.49
C SER A 283 11.90 -0.55 13.34
N ARG A 284 12.39 -0.67 14.58
CA ARG A 284 11.97 -1.71 15.54
C ARG A 284 10.50 -1.53 15.92
N ALA A 285 10.05 -0.29 16.14
CA ALA A 285 8.64 0.01 16.40
C ALA A 285 7.74 -0.40 15.22
N ARG A 286 8.16 -0.18 13.96
CA ARG A 286 7.47 -0.69 12.76
C ARG A 286 7.37 -2.21 12.76
N VAL A 287 8.45 -2.91 13.10
CA VAL A 287 8.44 -4.38 13.19
C VAL A 287 7.45 -4.87 14.25
N LEU A 288 7.40 -4.24 15.44
CA LEU A 288 6.39 -4.58 16.46
C LEU A 288 4.96 -4.33 15.96
N HIS A 289 4.73 -3.23 15.23
CA HIS A 289 3.45 -2.94 14.60
C HIS A 289 3.04 -4.07 13.65
N PHE A 290 3.93 -4.51 12.77
CA PHE A 290 3.62 -5.62 11.84
C PHE A 290 3.40 -6.95 12.54
N LYS A 291 4.04 -7.18 13.68
CA LYS A 291 3.78 -8.34 14.55
C LYS A 291 2.46 -8.24 15.33
N GLY A 292 1.79 -7.10 15.31
CA GLY A 292 0.56 -6.85 16.07
C GLY A 292 0.81 -6.54 17.55
N GLN A 293 2.07 -6.34 17.94
CA GLN A 293 2.49 -6.02 19.31
C GLN A 293 2.38 -4.50 19.54
N LEU A 294 1.14 -4.00 19.53
CA LEU A 294 0.85 -2.56 19.53
C LEU A 294 0.94 -1.94 20.93
N GLU A 295 0.40 -2.62 21.94
CA GLU A 295 0.39 -2.18 23.33
C GLU A 295 1.57 -2.79 24.11
N SER A 296 2.03 -2.08 25.14
CA SER A 296 3.10 -2.58 26.01
C SER A 296 2.60 -3.68 26.92
N THR A 297 3.49 -4.61 27.21
CA THR A 297 3.32 -5.60 28.28
C THR A 297 4.15 -5.18 29.49
N ILE A 298 4.07 -5.95 30.58
CA ILE A 298 4.95 -5.76 31.75
C ILE A 298 6.42 -5.98 31.38
N GLU A 299 6.69 -6.90 30.45
CA GLU A 299 8.04 -7.37 30.11
C GLU A 299 8.69 -6.57 28.99
N ALA A 300 7.90 -6.00 28.08
CA ALA A 300 8.43 -5.34 26.88
C ALA A 300 7.54 -4.18 26.39
N PRO A 301 8.14 -3.10 25.85
CA PRO A 301 7.40 -2.01 25.24
C PRO A 301 6.72 -2.46 23.94
N GLY A 302 5.51 -1.97 23.70
CA GLY A 302 4.79 -2.16 22.43
C GLY A 302 5.11 -1.07 21.41
N ALA A 303 4.64 -1.25 20.18
CA ALA A 303 4.89 -0.31 19.08
C ALA A 303 4.47 1.13 19.40
N LEU A 304 3.30 1.34 20.01
CA LEU A 304 2.82 2.67 20.37
C LEU A 304 3.75 3.39 21.34
N ARG A 305 4.22 2.68 22.37
CA ARG A 305 5.15 3.26 23.34
C ARG A 305 6.48 3.59 22.67
N MET A 306 7.02 2.68 21.88
CA MET A 306 8.27 2.92 21.16
C MET A 306 8.18 4.10 20.20
N TYR A 307 7.09 4.23 19.43
CA TYR A 307 6.87 5.41 18.58
C TYR A 307 6.87 6.70 19.38
N MET A 308 6.20 6.73 20.53
CA MET A 308 6.17 7.90 21.41
C MET A 308 7.56 8.24 21.96
N ASP A 309 8.33 7.23 22.40
CA ASP A 309 9.69 7.42 22.92
C ASP A 309 10.66 7.93 21.83
N CYS A 310 10.41 7.60 20.56
CA CYS A 310 11.20 8.10 19.43
C CYS A 310 10.84 9.54 19.02
N ARG A 311 9.76 10.11 19.56
CA ARG A 311 9.22 11.40 19.11
C ARG A 311 9.89 12.56 19.86
N ILE A 312 11.05 12.98 19.37
CA ILE A 312 11.77 14.16 19.88
C ILE A 312 10.94 15.44 19.63
N ASP A 313 10.83 16.31 20.63
CA ASP A 313 10.11 17.57 20.51
C ASP A 313 10.89 18.62 19.69
N GLU A 314 10.22 19.71 19.30
CA GLU A 314 10.85 20.71 18.39
C GLU A 314 11.91 21.55 19.08
N GLU A 315 11.77 21.76 20.39
CA GLU A 315 12.69 22.58 21.17
C GLU A 315 14.02 21.84 21.32
N THR A 316 13.97 20.56 21.70
CA THR A 316 15.15 19.68 21.73
C THR A 316 15.85 19.63 20.37
N ILE A 317 15.12 19.50 19.25
CA ILE A 317 15.75 19.49 17.91
C ILE A 317 16.45 20.83 17.61
N ARG A 318 15.88 21.96 18.05
CA ARG A 318 16.47 23.29 17.86
C ARG A 318 17.70 23.48 18.74
N GLU A 319 17.63 23.08 20.00
CA GLU A 319 18.73 23.19 20.97
C GLU A 319 19.95 22.36 20.56
N MET A 320 19.75 21.25 19.86
CA MET A 320 20.83 20.41 19.35
C MET A 320 21.80 21.16 18.43
N GLU A 321 21.37 22.28 17.81
CA GLU A 321 22.25 23.10 16.96
C GLU A 321 23.35 23.81 17.76
N TYR A 322 23.19 24.01 19.07
CA TYR A 322 24.13 24.77 19.90
C TYR A 322 24.46 24.16 21.28
N ASP A 323 23.67 23.21 21.79
CA ASP A 323 23.92 22.54 23.07
C ASP A 323 24.87 21.35 22.91
N SER A 324 26.06 21.42 23.52
CA SER A 324 27.09 20.39 23.44
C SER A 324 26.74 19.09 24.18
N GLU A 325 25.99 19.15 25.28
CA GLU A 325 25.58 17.95 26.02
C GLU A 325 24.50 17.21 25.26
N LEU A 326 23.58 17.94 24.63
CA LEU A 326 22.57 17.35 23.75
C LEU A 326 23.21 16.75 22.49
N GLN A 327 24.15 17.45 21.86
CA GLN A 327 24.93 16.89 20.75
C GLN A 327 25.61 15.58 21.14
N LYS A 328 26.21 15.51 22.33
CA LYS A 328 26.85 14.30 22.85
C LYS A 328 25.85 13.17 23.08
N SER A 329 24.65 13.44 23.59
CA SER A 329 23.63 12.41 23.82
C SER A 329 23.12 11.78 22.51
N PHE A 330 23.11 12.54 21.41
CA PHE A 330 22.82 12.05 20.06
C PHE A 330 24.06 11.48 19.32
N GLY A 331 25.23 11.42 19.98
CA GLY A 331 26.47 10.93 19.38
C GLY A 331 27.09 11.87 18.32
N LEU A 332 26.69 13.14 18.32
CA LEU A 332 27.12 14.16 17.37
C LEU A 332 28.30 14.96 17.94
N MET A 333 29.47 14.34 18.06
CA MET A 333 30.69 15.06 18.45
C MET A 333 31.45 15.55 17.22
N LYS A 334 31.94 16.80 17.27
CA LYS A 334 32.88 17.34 16.29
C LYS A 334 34.17 16.55 16.36
N ARG A 335 34.65 16.04 15.21
CA ARG A 335 35.91 15.29 15.16
C ARG A 335 37.10 16.26 15.22
N PRO A 336 38.28 15.86 15.75
CA PRO A 336 39.42 16.76 15.93
C PRO A 336 39.88 17.49 14.66
N THR A 337 39.77 16.83 13.50
CA THR A 337 40.19 17.37 12.19
C THR A 337 39.04 17.87 11.32
N GLU A 338 37.81 17.88 11.86
CA GLU A 338 36.62 18.27 11.09
C GLU A 338 36.47 19.79 11.04
N PRO A 339 36.35 20.41 9.84
CA PRO A 339 36.00 21.82 9.72
C PRO A 339 34.66 22.13 10.41
N LEU A 340 34.52 23.34 10.97
CA LEU A 340 33.31 23.73 11.69
C LEU A 340 32.07 23.68 10.79
N GLU A 341 32.23 24.09 9.53
CA GLU A 341 31.18 24.10 8.52
C GLU A 341 30.63 22.68 8.25
N ASN A 342 31.52 21.68 8.22
CA ASN A 342 31.14 20.28 8.02
C ASN A 342 30.39 19.73 9.24
N PHE A 343 30.83 20.10 10.45
CA PHE A 343 30.11 19.74 11.67
C PHE A 343 28.71 20.37 11.72
N GLN A 344 28.59 21.67 11.40
CA GLN A 344 27.31 22.36 11.30
C GLN A 344 26.40 21.77 10.22
N MET A 345 26.96 21.32 9.10
CA MET A 345 26.20 20.60 8.07
C MET A 345 25.63 19.28 8.62
N ARG A 346 26.43 18.48 9.35
CA ARG A 346 25.96 17.25 10.00
C ARG A 346 24.85 17.51 11.01
N LEU A 347 24.96 18.57 11.82
CA LEU A 347 23.91 18.96 12.76
C LEU A 347 22.60 19.28 12.05
N ARG A 348 22.65 20.04 10.94
CA ARG A 348 21.46 20.36 10.13
C ARG A 348 20.83 19.11 9.50
N ILE A 349 21.66 18.22 8.93
CA ILE A 349 21.19 16.95 8.36
C ILE A 349 20.48 16.12 9.44
N MET A 350 21.09 15.99 10.64
CA MET A 350 20.47 15.27 11.73
C MET A 350 19.17 15.93 12.22
N GLY A 351 19.15 17.26 12.34
CA GLY A 351 17.95 18.00 12.73
C GLY A 351 16.79 17.77 11.75
N ASN A 352 17.06 17.83 10.44
CA ASN A 352 16.07 17.51 9.41
C ASN A 352 15.60 16.05 9.50
N TYR A 353 16.53 15.11 9.67
CA TYR A 353 16.24 13.69 9.84
C TYR A 353 15.32 13.42 11.04
N LEU A 354 15.58 14.06 12.19
CA LEU A 354 14.73 13.95 13.39
C LEU A 354 13.35 14.55 13.17
N ARG A 355 13.24 15.72 12.50
CA ARG A 355 11.95 16.34 12.15
C ARG A 355 11.12 15.44 11.23
N GLN A 356 11.73 14.88 10.18
CA GLN A 356 11.03 13.97 9.27
C GLN A 356 10.55 12.71 10.00
N SER A 357 11.41 12.11 10.83
CA SER A 357 11.05 10.94 11.64
C SER A 357 9.90 11.24 12.61
N LYS A 358 9.91 12.41 13.25
CA LYS A 358 8.82 12.89 14.12
C LYS A 358 7.48 12.98 13.38
N TYR A 359 7.47 13.46 12.13
CA TYR A 359 6.25 13.52 11.32
C TYR A 359 5.75 12.14 10.91
N ASP A 360 6.66 11.24 10.53
CA ASP A 360 6.32 9.85 10.19
C ASP A 360 5.72 9.10 11.38
N ILE A 361 6.30 9.28 12.57
CA ILE A 361 5.80 8.72 13.82
C ILE A 361 4.34 9.11 14.07
N VAL A 362 3.94 10.36 13.78
CA VAL A 362 2.54 10.78 13.95
C VAL A 362 1.61 9.97 13.03
N ALA A 363 2.00 9.76 11.77
CA ALA A 363 1.23 8.92 10.85
C ALA A 363 1.15 7.46 11.35
N PHE A 364 2.26 6.90 11.85
CA PHE A 364 2.29 5.53 12.37
C PHE A 364 1.48 5.36 13.66
N LEU A 365 1.48 6.35 14.53
CA LEU A 365 0.63 6.37 15.73
C LEU A 365 -0.85 6.38 15.34
N ALA A 366 -1.24 7.16 14.33
CA ALA A 366 -2.60 7.13 13.82
C ALA A 366 -2.97 5.75 13.27
N MET A 367 -2.15 5.19 12.38
CA MET A 367 -2.35 3.85 11.80
C MET A 367 -2.45 2.75 12.89
N ALA A 368 -1.55 2.76 13.87
CA ALA A 368 -1.56 1.80 14.98
C ALA A 368 -2.80 1.94 15.87
N ASN A 369 -3.30 3.16 16.10
CA ASN A 369 -4.54 3.36 16.85
C ASN A 369 -5.77 2.92 16.06
N THR A 370 -5.81 3.15 14.74
CA THR A 370 -6.81 2.53 13.86
C THR A 370 -6.74 1.01 13.96
N ASP A 371 -5.53 0.45 13.99
CA ASP A 371 -5.30 -0.98 14.13
C ASP A 371 -5.70 -1.56 15.49
N LEU A 372 -5.72 -0.76 16.55
CA LEU A 372 -6.29 -1.13 17.85
C LEU A 372 -7.82 -0.96 17.92
N GLY A 373 -8.46 -0.40 16.89
CA GLY A 373 -9.88 -0.06 16.96
C GLY A 373 -10.16 1.14 17.85
N LYS A 374 -9.24 2.11 17.92
CA LYS A 374 -9.37 3.38 18.65
C LYS A 374 -9.52 4.55 17.64
N PRO A 375 -10.61 4.61 16.86
CA PRO A 375 -10.75 5.56 15.75
C PRO A 375 -10.74 7.03 16.19
N GLU A 376 -11.26 7.36 17.39
CA GLU A 376 -11.25 8.71 17.94
C GLU A 376 -9.82 9.17 18.27
N THR A 377 -9.01 8.26 18.81
CA THR A 377 -7.59 8.53 19.10
C THR A 377 -6.80 8.70 17.80
N ALA A 378 -7.05 7.85 16.81
CA ALA A 378 -6.46 8.01 15.48
C ALA A 378 -6.84 9.36 14.85
N ALA A 379 -8.11 9.75 14.94
CA ALA A 379 -8.59 11.04 14.43
C ALA A 379 -7.91 12.24 15.10
N ASP A 380 -7.63 12.19 16.41
CA ASP A 380 -6.88 13.23 17.13
C ASP A 380 -5.45 13.38 16.59
N TRP A 381 -4.73 12.26 16.41
CA TRP A 381 -3.38 12.27 15.82
C TRP A 381 -3.37 12.86 14.42
N LEU A 382 -4.33 12.49 13.58
CA LEU A 382 -4.43 12.97 12.21
C LEU A 382 -4.77 14.45 12.13
N SER A 383 -5.83 14.87 12.81
CA SER A 383 -6.32 16.27 12.73
C SER A 383 -5.38 17.26 13.42
N LYS A 384 -5.00 16.99 14.68
CA LYS A 384 -4.29 17.98 15.51
C LYS A 384 -2.78 17.92 15.37
N ARG A 385 -2.21 16.78 14.97
CA ARG A 385 -0.76 16.55 15.03
C ARG A 385 -0.13 16.28 13.68
N LEU A 386 -0.94 16.00 12.65
CA LEU A 386 -0.48 15.80 11.28
C LEU A 386 -0.98 16.94 10.38
N LEU A 387 -2.29 17.06 10.17
CA LEU A 387 -2.89 18.05 9.26
C LEU A 387 -2.68 19.51 9.72
N ALA A 388 -2.74 19.77 11.03
CA ALA A 388 -2.54 21.12 11.57
C ALA A 388 -1.07 21.58 11.64
N VAL A 389 -0.10 20.73 11.28
CA VAL A 389 1.34 20.98 11.45
C VAL A 389 2.00 21.25 10.10
N LYS A 390 2.81 22.32 10.00
CA LYS A 390 3.58 22.62 8.78
C LYS A 390 4.69 21.59 8.56
N GLY A 391 4.96 21.25 7.30
CA GLY A 391 6.03 20.31 6.92
C GLY A 391 5.61 18.84 6.90
N THR A 392 4.32 18.55 7.13
CA THR A 392 3.74 17.20 7.09
C THR A 392 3.02 16.90 5.76
N ASP A 393 3.13 17.80 4.77
CA ASP A 393 2.35 17.80 3.52
C ASP A 393 2.39 16.47 2.78
N ARG A 394 3.53 15.76 2.86
CA ARG A 394 3.72 14.42 2.29
C ARG A 394 2.73 13.36 2.81
N TRP A 395 2.12 13.59 3.97
CA TRP A 395 1.13 12.70 4.57
C TRP A 395 -0.31 13.17 4.42
N HIS A 396 -0.57 14.41 3.96
CA HIS A 396 -1.92 15.00 3.99
C HIS A 396 -2.94 14.17 3.21
N ALA A 397 -2.56 13.69 2.03
CA ALA A 397 -3.40 12.81 1.22
C ALA A 397 -3.89 11.57 2.00
N GLN A 398 -2.97 10.86 2.66
CA GLN A 398 -3.30 9.69 3.47
C GLN A 398 -4.02 10.09 4.77
N ALA A 399 -3.65 11.22 5.36
CA ALA A 399 -4.22 11.68 6.63
C ALA A 399 -5.70 12.03 6.47
N HIS A 400 -6.08 12.72 5.40
CA HIS A 400 -7.48 12.97 5.06
C HIS A 400 -8.23 11.67 4.82
N TYR A 401 -7.66 10.71 4.08
CA TYR A 401 -8.30 9.42 3.87
C TYR A 401 -8.52 8.67 5.19
N LEU A 402 -7.49 8.52 6.02
CA LEU A 402 -7.58 7.83 7.31
C LEU A 402 -8.52 8.53 8.29
N LEU A 403 -8.55 9.87 8.28
CA LEU A 403 -9.47 10.63 9.12
C LEU A 403 -10.91 10.39 8.67
N GLY A 404 -11.16 10.36 7.36
CA GLY A 404 -12.45 9.94 6.81
C GLY A 404 -12.86 8.54 7.27
N ARG A 405 -11.94 7.57 7.24
CA ARG A 405 -12.19 6.18 7.69
C ARG A 405 -12.50 6.11 9.19
N SER A 406 -11.80 6.90 10.00
CA SER A 406 -12.08 7.01 11.44
C SER A 406 -13.45 7.61 11.71
N LEU A 407 -13.80 8.70 11.02
CA LEU A 407 -15.11 9.37 11.16
C LEU A 407 -16.27 8.47 10.71
N GLU A 408 -16.11 7.72 9.61
CA GLU A 408 -17.09 6.70 9.21
C GLU A 408 -17.30 5.65 10.29
N THR A 409 -16.22 5.23 10.96
CA THR A 409 -16.27 4.22 12.02
C THR A 409 -17.01 4.75 13.24
N THR A 410 -16.86 6.04 13.57
CA THR A 410 -17.58 6.68 14.68
C THR A 410 -18.99 7.13 14.30
N GLY A 411 -19.39 6.97 13.03
CA GLY A 411 -20.73 7.32 12.54
C GLY A 411 -20.90 8.78 12.07
N ASP A 412 -19.81 9.55 12.01
CA ASP A 412 -19.81 10.90 11.44
C ASP A 412 -19.60 10.84 9.91
N THR A 413 -20.64 10.40 9.20
CA THR A 413 -20.62 10.26 7.73
C THR A 413 -20.38 11.60 7.03
N SER A 414 -20.97 12.69 7.52
CA SER A 414 -20.81 14.02 6.94
C SER A 414 -19.36 14.51 7.06
N GLY A 415 -18.77 14.40 8.26
CA GLY A 415 -17.37 14.71 8.48
C GLY A 415 -16.45 13.86 7.61
N ALA A 416 -16.75 12.56 7.46
CA ALA A 416 -15.98 11.69 6.59
C ALA A 416 -16.01 12.12 5.11
N ILE A 417 -17.20 12.47 4.59
CA ILE A 417 -17.37 12.97 3.22
C ILE A 417 -16.52 14.23 3.01
N GLU A 418 -16.49 15.17 3.96
CA GLU A 418 -15.64 16.36 3.83
C GLU A 418 -14.15 16.01 3.73
N GLN A 419 -13.66 15.03 4.49
CA GLN A 419 -12.25 14.62 4.38
C GLN A 419 -11.93 14.01 3.02
N TYR A 420 -12.84 13.21 2.45
CA TYR A 420 -12.63 12.58 1.14
C TYR A 420 -12.63 13.57 -0.04
N LYS A 421 -13.13 14.80 0.15
CA LYS A 421 -13.09 15.85 -0.88
C LYS A 421 -11.71 16.45 -1.09
N PHE A 422 -10.71 16.12 -0.26
CA PHE A 422 -9.34 16.57 -0.47
C PHE A 422 -8.82 16.08 -1.83
N ASP A 423 -8.70 16.99 -2.80
CA ASP A 423 -8.43 16.66 -4.20
C ASP A 423 -6.94 16.46 -4.50
N ALA A 424 -6.03 16.97 -3.67
CA ALA A 424 -4.57 16.84 -3.84
C ALA A 424 -4.05 15.46 -3.38
N THR A 425 -4.65 14.39 -3.92
CA THR A 425 -4.31 13.00 -3.60
C THR A 425 -4.31 12.12 -4.84
N PRO A 426 -3.33 11.21 -5.01
CA PRO A 426 -3.35 10.21 -6.07
C PRO A 426 -4.59 9.28 -6.02
N GLN A 427 -5.26 9.22 -4.86
CA GLN A 427 -6.46 8.41 -4.63
C GLN A 427 -7.78 9.15 -4.89
N ALA A 428 -7.75 10.34 -5.52
CA ALA A 428 -8.93 11.21 -5.60
C ALA A 428 -10.13 10.53 -6.27
N ALA A 429 -9.92 9.74 -7.32
CA ALA A 429 -10.98 8.98 -7.98
C ALA A 429 -11.66 7.98 -7.03
N GLY A 430 -10.88 7.21 -6.27
CA GLY A 430 -11.40 6.27 -5.27
C GLY A 430 -12.16 6.97 -4.14
N ASN A 431 -11.65 8.09 -3.65
CA ASN A 431 -12.32 8.90 -2.63
C ASN A 431 -13.70 9.40 -3.10
N ARG A 432 -13.82 9.79 -4.38
CA ARG A 432 -15.10 10.23 -4.97
C ARG A 432 -16.09 9.08 -5.13
N ILE A 433 -15.63 7.90 -5.53
CA ILE A 433 -16.46 6.68 -5.56
C ILE A 433 -16.97 6.36 -4.15
N ARG A 434 -16.09 6.44 -3.14
CA ARG A 434 -16.45 6.26 -1.73
C ARG A 434 -17.48 7.28 -1.25
N ILE A 435 -17.31 8.57 -1.55
CA ILE A 435 -18.29 9.62 -1.25
C ILE A 435 -19.66 9.26 -1.81
N ARG A 436 -19.75 8.95 -3.12
CA ARG A 436 -21.02 8.58 -3.76
C ARG A 436 -21.73 7.42 -3.06
N ARG A 437 -20.98 6.42 -2.61
CA ARG A 437 -21.53 5.27 -1.88
C ARG A 437 -22.03 5.65 -0.49
N LEU A 438 -21.31 6.53 0.21
CA LEU A 438 -21.74 7.03 1.52
C LEU A 438 -23.00 7.90 1.41
N GLU A 439 -23.08 8.75 0.39
CA GLU A 439 -24.26 9.54 0.06
C GLU A 439 -25.45 8.65 -0.27
N ALA A 440 -25.27 7.65 -1.15
CA ALA A 440 -26.32 6.68 -1.49
C ALA A 440 -26.80 5.88 -0.28
N SER A 441 -25.89 5.49 0.63
CA SER A 441 -26.25 4.76 1.85
C SER A 441 -27.00 5.64 2.86
N SER A 442 -26.72 6.95 2.88
CA SER A 442 -27.36 7.91 3.79
C SER A 442 -28.68 8.44 3.26
N ASN A 443 -28.84 8.49 1.93
CA ASN A 443 -30.05 8.95 1.26
C ASN A 443 -30.32 8.12 -0.03
N PRO A 444 -30.99 6.96 0.09
CA PRO A 444 -31.21 6.04 -1.03
C PRO A 444 -31.96 6.66 -2.22
N SER A 445 -32.77 7.70 -2.01
CA SER A 445 -33.52 8.41 -3.07
C SER A 445 -32.65 9.36 -3.91
N ALA A 446 -31.49 9.79 -3.39
CA ALA A 446 -30.53 10.62 -4.13
C ALA A 446 -29.63 9.80 -5.09
N ALA A 447 -29.55 8.47 -4.90
CA ALA A 447 -28.72 7.59 -5.73
C ALA A 447 -29.26 7.41 -7.16
N THR A 448 -30.55 7.67 -7.38
CA THR A 448 -31.27 7.43 -8.64
C THR A 448 -31.13 8.53 -9.70
N GLU A 449 -30.59 9.71 -9.38
CA GLU A 449 -30.60 10.86 -10.31
C GLU A 449 -29.40 10.96 -11.26
N VAL A 450 -28.41 10.06 -11.19
CA VAL A 450 -27.15 10.19 -11.97
C VAL A 450 -26.91 9.00 -12.93
N ASP A 451 -27.93 8.18 -13.19
CA ASP A 451 -27.91 7.13 -14.22
C ASP A 451 -28.37 7.63 -15.61
N GLN A 452 -28.38 8.96 -15.84
CA GLN A 452 -28.61 9.58 -17.17
C GLN A 452 -27.31 10.00 -17.86
#